data_AF-A0A1H8BCG5-F1
#
_entry.id   AF-A0A1H8BCG5-F1
#
_cell.length_a   1.000
_cell.length_b   1.000
_cell.length_c   1.000
_cell.angle_alpha   90.00
_cell.angle_beta   90.00
_cell.angle_gamma   90.00
#
_symmetry.space_group_name_H-M   'P 1'
#
loop_
_entity.id
_entity.type
_entity.pdbx_description
1 polymer ?
#
loop_
_entity_poly.entity_id
_entity_poly.type
_entity_poly.pdbx_seq_one_letter_code
_entity_poly.pdbx_strand_id
1 'polypeptide(L)'
;MDFPFQQPLPDFSSPYCGKLIIPKGTLCEPFGETAFLDLITLFAEQGLKQKAAGAKYLFCDNFSSLAGIRAAMFSSWQVKLPVFFFIAVDEQEKLRSGGDPLCALLVAQVLGAAGVRLYTEVDEDDLTNLRDGLNSDDTFVLCSEHNVFYLNEDFELSDPLTCSLDMTDTLRDAEDAGCDVISIHLTCPEDAHCFVQSAHMAKLPVSFLAETEEALEAGLILYNGRAMIDSRSEVTDEQMASLAAGYGAVVR
;
A
#
# COMPACT_ATOMS: atom_id res chain seq x y z
N MET A 1 -23.64 -9.96 20.74
CA MET A 1 -22.35 -9.70 21.39
C MET A 1 -21.88 -8.37 20.86
N ASP A 2 -21.65 -7.40 21.74
CA ASP A 2 -21.27 -6.03 21.38
C ASP A 2 -19.88 -6.01 20.75
N PHE A 3 -19.76 -5.42 19.56
CA PHE A 3 -18.48 -5.20 18.89
C PHE A 3 -17.65 -4.16 19.67
N PRO A 4 -16.37 -4.44 20.00
CA PRO A 4 -15.55 -3.53 20.81
C PRO A 4 -15.07 -2.26 20.06
N PHE A 5 -15.54 -1.97 18.85
CA PHE A 5 -15.11 -0.85 18.02
C PHE A 5 -16.20 0.15 17.62
N GLN A 6 -17.33 0.20 18.32
CA GLN A 6 -18.19 1.38 18.29
C GLN A 6 -17.61 2.47 19.22
N GLN A 7 -16.36 2.89 18.98
CA GLN A 7 -15.99 4.22 19.45
C GLN A 7 -16.76 5.22 18.58
N PRO A 8 -17.50 6.19 19.16
CA PRO A 8 -18.07 7.26 18.36
C PRO A 8 -16.92 7.89 17.57
N LEU A 9 -17.12 8.06 16.26
CA LEU A 9 -16.14 8.70 15.40
C LEU A 9 -15.67 10.00 16.07
N PRO A 10 -14.35 10.29 16.08
CA PRO A 10 -13.84 11.51 16.66
C PRO A 10 -14.61 12.72 16.14
N ASP A 11 -14.90 13.69 17.01
CA ASP A 11 -15.50 14.95 16.57
C ASP A 11 -14.48 15.68 15.67
N PHE A 12 -14.70 15.62 14.35
CA PHE A 12 -13.84 16.24 13.34
C PHE A 12 -14.00 17.77 13.26
N SER A 13 -14.88 18.36 14.09
CA SER A 13 -14.89 19.81 14.34
C SER A 13 -13.97 20.20 15.50
N SER A 14 -13.37 19.21 16.17
CA SER A 14 -12.48 19.40 17.30
C SER A 14 -11.19 20.12 16.89
N PRO A 15 -10.70 21.07 17.71
CA PRO A 15 -9.40 21.71 17.49
C PRO A 15 -8.22 20.73 17.57
N TYR A 16 -8.46 19.46 17.92
CA TYR A 16 -7.44 18.41 18.00
C TYR A 16 -7.29 17.61 16.70
N CYS A 17 -8.07 17.88 15.65
CA CYS A 17 -7.95 17.18 14.37
C CYS A 17 -7.19 18.02 13.33
N GLY A 18 -6.25 17.38 12.63
CA GLY A 18 -5.59 17.97 11.46
C GLY A 18 -6.06 17.30 10.18
N LYS A 19 -6.58 18.07 9.21
CA LYS A 19 -6.97 17.51 7.90
C LYS A 19 -5.76 17.46 6.97
N LEU A 20 -5.53 16.31 6.34
CA LEU A 20 -4.69 16.19 5.15
C LEU A 20 -5.55 16.32 3.89
N ILE A 21 -5.08 17.11 2.93
CA ILE A 21 -5.83 17.48 1.74
C ILE A 21 -4.96 17.21 0.51
N ILE A 22 -5.51 16.45 -0.43
CA ILE A 22 -4.99 16.37 -1.80
C ILE A 22 -5.56 17.57 -2.57
N PRO A 23 -4.73 18.48 -3.10
CA PRO A 23 -5.20 19.57 -3.93
C PRO A 23 -6.01 19.05 -5.11
N LYS A 24 -7.08 19.76 -5.46
CA LYS A 24 -7.97 19.32 -6.53
C LYS A 24 -7.20 19.23 -7.85
N GLY A 25 -7.29 18.08 -8.51
CA GLY A 25 -6.60 17.81 -9.77
C GLY A 25 -5.21 17.19 -9.62
N THR A 26 -4.71 17.03 -8.39
CA THR A 26 -3.47 16.28 -8.13
C THR A 26 -3.74 14.79 -8.33
N LEU A 27 -3.03 14.19 -9.28
CA LEU A 27 -3.06 12.77 -9.57
C LEU A 27 -1.61 12.25 -9.59
N CYS A 28 -1.38 11.17 -8.85
CA CYS A 28 -0.07 10.56 -8.74
C CYS A 28 0.28 9.79 -10.01
N GLU A 29 1.57 9.73 -10.36
CA GLU A 29 2.08 8.79 -11.35
C GLU A 29 1.63 7.34 -11.03
N PRO A 30 1.38 6.50 -12.05
CA PRO A 30 1.50 6.79 -13.49
C PRO A 30 0.28 7.50 -14.09
N PHE A 31 -0.77 7.77 -13.30
CA PHE A 31 -2.02 8.33 -13.80
C PHE A 31 -2.00 9.86 -13.96
N GLY A 32 -1.03 10.54 -13.35
CA GLY A 32 -0.81 11.99 -13.46
C GLY A 32 0.66 12.37 -13.38
N GLU A 33 0.94 13.66 -13.17
CA GLU A 33 2.30 14.23 -13.22
C GLU A 33 2.94 14.42 -11.82
N THR A 34 2.22 14.09 -10.74
CA THR A 34 2.75 14.24 -9.39
C THR A 34 3.52 13.00 -9.00
N ALA A 35 4.83 13.15 -8.75
CA ALA A 35 5.65 12.07 -8.23
C ALA A 35 5.15 11.64 -6.84
N PHE A 36 5.23 10.35 -6.54
CA PHE A 36 4.76 9.80 -5.26
C PHE A 36 5.47 10.46 -4.05
N LEU A 37 6.77 10.72 -4.16
CA LEU A 37 7.57 11.36 -3.10
C LEU A 37 7.15 12.82 -2.84
N ASP A 38 6.68 13.53 -3.87
CA ASP A 38 6.15 14.89 -3.71
C ASP A 38 4.83 14.86 -2.92
N LEU A 39 4.02 13.82 -3.12
CA LEU A 39 2.78 13.63 -2.37
C LEU A 39 3.06 13.35 -0.88
N ILE A 40 4.09 12.55 -0.57
CA ILE A 40 4.57 12.35 0.82
C ILE A 40 4.99 13.68 1.43
N THR A 41 5.81 14.45 0.71
CA THR A 41 6.34 15.74 1.17
C THR A 41 5.20 16.72 1.46
N LEU A 42 4.24 16.81 0.54
CA LEU A 42 3.05 17.64 0.70
C LEU A 42 2.27 17.30 1.99
N PHE A 43 2.02 16.02 2.24
CA PHE A 43 1.31 15.59 3.44
C PHE A 43 2.13 15.79 4.71
N ALA A 44 3.44 15.61 4.66
CA ALA A 44 4.31 15.85 5.81
C ALA A 44 4.29 17.32 6.22
N GLU A 45 4.39 18.24 5.25
CA GLU A 45 4.28 19.68 5.51
C GLU A 45 2.92 20.06 6.10
N GLN A 46 1.83 19.53 5.53
CA GLN A 46 0.48 19.76 6.05
C GLN A 46 0.36 19.22 7.47
N GLY A 47 0.77 17.97 7.72
CA GLY A 47 0.69 17.32 9.01
C GLY A 47 1.51 18.02 10.09
N LEU A 48 2.72 18.51 9.76
CA LEU A 48 3.55 19.29 10.68
C LEU A 48 2.90 20.63 11.05
N LYS A 49 2.29 21.32 10.08
CA LYS A 49 1.52 22.55 10.33
C LYS A 49 0.33 22.28 11.27
N GLN A 50 -0.41 21.19 11.03
CA GLN A 50 -1.52 20.80 11.89
C GLN A 50 -1.06 20.43 13.30
N LYS A 51 0.05 19.69 13.42
CA LYS A 51 0.67 19.34 14.71
C LYS A 51 1.08 20.60 15.49
N ALA A 52 1.69 21.57 14.81
CA ALA A 52 2.05 22.85 15.42
C ALA A 52 0.82 23.67 15.86
N ALA A 53 -0.31 23.53 15.16
CA ALA A 53 -1.60 24.11 15.53
C ALA A 53 -2.30 23.39 16.70
N GLY A 54 -1.75 22.28 17.19
CA GLY A 54 -2.27 21.55 18.36
C GLY A 54 -3.00 20.24 18.04
N ALA A 55 -3.02 19.81 16.76
CA ALA A 55 -3.62 18.54 16.38
C ALA A 55 -2.97 17.36 17.11
N LYS A 56 -3.81 16.40 17.50
CA LYS A 56 -3.44 15.15 18.18
C LYS A 56 -3.58 13.93 17.28
N TYR A 57 -4.28 14.08 16.16
CA TYR A 57 -4.41 13.08 15.12
C TYR A 57 -4.62 13.77 13.77
N LEU A 58 -4.30 13.06 12.70
CA LEU A 58 -4.57 13.46 11.34
C LEU A 58 -5.77 12.67 10.81
N PHE A 59 -6.57 13.30 9.95
CA PHE A 59 -7.61 12.59 9.22
C PHE A 59 -7.53 12.92 7.73
N CYS A 60 -7.73 11.88 6.93
CA CYS A 60 -7.68 11.88 5.48
C CYS A 60 -9.09 11.62 4.97
N ASP A 61 -9.82 12.70 4.67
CA ASP A 61 -11.21 12.62 4.25
C ASP A 61 -11.35 12.62 2.73
N ASN A 62 -12.20 11.73 2.22
CA ASN A 62 -12.49 11.53 0.81
C ASN A 62 -11.25 11.14 -0.01
N PHE A 63 -10.38 10.29 0.56
CA PHE A 63 -9.25 9.70 -0.15
C PHE A 63 -9.76 8.56 -1.04
N SER A 64 -9.26 8.45 -2.26
CA SER A 64 -9.81 7.51 -3.25
C SER A 64 -8.72 6.90 -4.14
N SER A 65 -7.51 6.72 -3.61
CA SER A 65 -6.38 6.07 -4.29
C SER A 65 -5.42 5.46 -3.28
N LEU A 66 -4.81 4.32 -3.62
CA LEU A 66 -3.79 3.66 -2.80
C LEU A 66 -2.56 4.56 -2.61
N ALA A 67 -2.11 5.23 -3.66
CA ALA A 67 -1.01 6.19 -3.59
C ALA A 67 -1.28 7.29 -2.55
N GLY A 68 -2.49 7.85 -2.51
CA GLY A 68 -2.84 8.87 -1.51
C GLY A 68 -2.77 8.33 -0.09
N ILE A 69 -3.31 7.13 0.14
CA ILE A 69 -3.32 6.47 1.46
C ILE A 69 -1.89 6.17 1.92
N ARG A 70 -1.08 5.54 1.06
CA ARG A 70 0.32 5.22 1.35
C ARG A 70 1.14 6.47 1.63
N ALA A 71 1.00 7.51 0.79
CA ALA A 71 1.73 8.75 0.99
C ALA A 71 1.37 9.43 2.32
N ALA A 72 0.09 9.44 2.71
CA ALA A 72 -0.33 9.96 4.00
C ALA A 72 0.28 9.15 5.16
N MET A 73 0.33 7.82 5.03
CA MET A 73 0.96 6.96 6.04
C MET A 73 2.47 7.18 6.15
N PHE A 74 3.20 7.25 5.04
CA PHE A 74 4.64 7.54 5.07
C PHE A 74 4.93 8.93 5.62
N SER A 75 4.10 9.93 5.30
CA SER A 75 4.23 11.27 5.90
C SER A 75 4.07 11.26 7.43
N SER A 76 3.26 10.33 7.95
CA SER A 76 3.02 10.18 9.40
C SER A 76 4.28 9.76 10.16
N TRP A 77 5.26 9.14 9.49
CA TRP A 77 6.54 8.80 10.12
C TRP A 77 7.34 10.03 10.53
N GLN A 78 7.21 11.15 9.79
CA GLN A 78 7.81 12.42 10.19
C GLN A 78 6.92 13.17 11.18
N VAL A 79 5.60 13.16 10.95
CA VAL A 79 4.65 13.93 11.77
C VAL A 79 4.45 13.31 13.16
N LYS A 80 4.57 11.99 13.30
CA LYS A 80 4.35 11.21 14.54
C LYS A 80 2.98 11.47 15.17
N LEU A 81 1.93 11.48 14.35
CA LEU A 81 0.54 11.53 14.81
C LEU A 81 -0.24 10.35 14.20
N PRO A 82 -1.21 9.77 14.92
CA PRO A 82 -2.10 8.75 14.38
C PRO A 82 -2.90 9.30 13.19
N VAL A 83 -3.11 8.47 12.17
CA VAL A 83 -3.83 8.85 10.94
C VAL A 83 -5.11 8.02 10.83
N PHE A 84 -6.23 8.70 10.58
CA PHE A 84 -7.53 8.09 10.29
C PHE A 84 -7.89 8.30 8.82
N PHE A 85 -8.42 7.27 8.17
CA PHE A 85 -8.85 7.35 6.77
C PHE A 85 -10.36 7.27 6.62
N PHE A 86 -10.89 8.10 5.73
CA PHE A 86 -12.23 7.99 5.17
C PHE A 86 -12.08 7.85 3.67
N ILE A 87 -12.25 6.62 3.20
CA ILE A 87 -11.97 6.22 1.84
C ILE A 87 -13.26 6.26 1.03
N ALA A 88 -13.22 7.03 -0.04
CA ALA A 88 -14.30 7.18 -1.00
C ALA A 88 -14.12 6.24 -2.18
N VAL A 89 -15.24 5.74 -2.67
CA VAL A 89 -15.36 4.94 -3.89
C VAL A 89 -16.20 5.68 -4.93
N ASP A 90 -16.13 5.23 -6.16
CA ASP A 90 -16.99 5.68 -7.26
C ASP A 90 -18.32 4.92 -7.29
N GLU A 91 -19.09 5.11 -8.37
CA GLU A 91 -20.40 4.47 -8.57
C GLU A 91 -20.31 2.95 -8.81
N GLN A 92 -19.11 2.44 -9.11
CA GLN A 92 -18.82 1.02 -9.32
C GLN A 92 -18.18 0.40 -8.07
N GLU A 93 -18.21 1.10 -6.93
CA GLU A 93 -17.60 0.66 -5.67
C GLU A 93 -16.09 0.43 -5.77
N LYS A 94 -15.41 1.11 -6.69
CA LYS A 94 -13.95 1.09 -6.81
C LYS A 94 -13.34 2.40 -6.36
N LEU A 95 -12.06 2.39 -6.01
CA LEU A 95 -11.32 3.63 -5.81
C LEU A 95 -11.29 4.40 -7.12
N ARG A 96 -11.19 5.74 -7.07
CA ARG A 96 -11.08 6.54 -8.30
C ARG A 96 -9.84 6.23 -9.15
N SER A 97 -8.81 5.60 -8.56
CA SER A 97 -7.66 5.08 -9.32
C SER A 97 -7.93 3.73 -10.00
N GLY A 98 -9.11 3.12 -9.81
CA GLY A 98 -9.46 1.79 -10.30
C GLY A 98 -9.10 0.65 -9.32
N GLY A 99 -8.51 0.99 -8.17
CA GLY A 99 -8.12 0.01 -7.16
C GLY A 99 -9.29 -0.51 -6.31
N ASP A 100 -9.04 -1.60 -5.58
CA ASP A 100 -10.04 -2.25 -4.74
C ASP A 100 -10.12 -1.63 -3.32
N PRO A 101 -11.33 -1.33 -2.80
CA PRO A 101 -11.48 -0.81 -1.44
C PRO A 101 -10.95 -1.75 -0.34
N LEU A 102 -11.01 -3.06 -0.53
CA LEU A 102 -10.46 -4.05 0.41
C LEU A 102 -8.93 -3.97 0.43
N CYS A 103 -8.30 -3.75 -0.73
CA CYS A 103 -6.87 -3.48 -0.81
C CYS A 103 -6.49 -2.17 -0.09
N ALA A 104 -7.31 -1.13 -0.22
CA ALA A 104 -7.11 0.13 0.49
C ALA A 104 -7.20 -0.03 2.02
N LEU A 105 -8.16 -0.84 2.48
CA LEU A 105 -8.29 -1.20 3.89
C LEU A 105 -7.06 -1.95 4.40
N LEU A 106 -6.65 -3.01 3.69
CA LEU A 106 -5.47 -3.81 4.04
C LEU A 106 -4.21 -2.95 4.10
N VAL A 107 -3.93 -2.17 3.04
CA VAL A 107 -2.74 -1.31 2.96
C VAL A 107 -2.71 -0.28 4.08
N ALA A 108 -3.84 0.37 4.37
CA ALA A 108 -3.92 1.32 5.48
C ALA A 108 -3.65 0.63 6.83
N GLN A 109 -4.21 -0.57 7.05
CA GLN A 109 -4.04 -1.32 8.29
C GLN A 109 -2.60 -1.77 8.50
N VAL A 110 -1.95 -2.37 7.50
CA VAL A 110 -0.57 -2.87 7.63
C VAL A 110 0.46 -1.76 7.81
N LEU A 111 0.18 -0.57 7.27
CA LEU A 111 1.03 0.61 7.49
C LEU A 111 0.78 1.28 8.86
N GLY A 112 -0.19 0.80 9.63
CA GLY A 112 -0.46 1.26 11.00
C GLY A 112 -1.45 2.42 11.11
N ALA A 113 -2.43 2.53 10.20
CA ALA A 113 -3.52 3.50 10.36
C ALA A 113 -4.25 3.28 11.69
N ALA A 114 -4.62 4.37 12.37
CA ALA A 114 -5.32 4.30 13.66
C ALA A 114 -6.80 3.95 13.51
N GLY A 115 -7.37 4.14 12.32
CA GLY A 115 -8.72 3.73 11.99
C GLY A 115 -9.04 4.02 10.53
N VAL A 116 -9.86 3.18 9.93
CA VAL A 116 -10.26 3.26 8.52
C VAL A 116 -11.77 3.14 8.44
N ARG A 117 -12.38 4.02 7.64
CA ARG A 117 -13.78 3.94 7.25
C ARG A 117 -13.86 3.95 5.73
N LEU A 118 -14.64 3.03 5.19
CA LEU A 118 -15.03 3.02 3.78
C LEU A 118 -16.41 3.69 3.64
N TYR A 119 -16.62 4.45 2.57
CA TYR A 119 -17.95 4.96 2.19
C TYR A 119 -18.77 3.95 1.37
N THR A 120 -18.29 2.71 1.29
CA THR A 120 -19.00 1.56 0.75
C THR A 120 -19.17 0.50 1.81
N GLU A 121 -20.13 -0.40 1.59
CA GLU A 121 -20.17 -1.67 2.31
C GLU A 121 -19.08 -2.60 1.75
N VAL A 122 -18.52 -3.41 2.63
CA VAL A 122 -17.61 -4.51 2.28
C VAL A 122 -18.26 -5.77 2.81
N ASP A 123 -18.18 -6.85 2.04
CA ASP A 123 -18.75 -8.13 2.42
C ASP A 123 -18.16 -8.60 3.76
N GLU A 124 -19.00 -9.14 4.64
CA GLU A 124 -18.57 -9.68 5.93
C GLU A 124 -17.64 -10.88 5.74
N ASP A 125 -17.83 -11.65 4.66
CA ASP A 125 -16.95 -12.76 4.29
C ASP A 125 -15.56 -12.23 3.89
N ASP A 126 -15.48 -11.13 3.14
CA ASP A 126 -14.20 -10.52 2.77
C ASP A 126 -13.44 -10.00 3.99
N LEU A 127 -14.13 -9.36 4.94
CA LEU A 127 -13.52 -8.92 6.19
C LEU A 127 -13.07 -10.09 7.07
N THR A 128 -13.84 -11.18 7.08
CA THR A 128 -13.51 -12.40 7.81
C THR A 128 -12.29 -13.06 7.19
N ASN A 129 -12.27 -13.25 5.88
CA ASN A 129 -11.12 -13.78 5.14
C ASN A 129 -9.85 -12.95 5.37
N LEU A 130 -9.98 -11.62 5.31
CA LEU A 130 -8.87 -10.71 5.56
C LEU A 130 -8.30 -10.88 6.97
N ARG A 131 -9.18 -10.88 7.97
CA ARG A 131 -8.79 -11.04 9.37
C ARG A 131 -8.15 -12.41 9.60
N ASP A 132 -8.78 -13.47 9.11
CA ASP A 132 -8.34 -14.83 9.36
C ASP A 132 -7.01 -15.11 8.65
N GLY A 133 -6.85 -14.64 7.41
CA GLY A 133 -5.58 -14.71 6.68
C GLY A 133 -4.46 -13.92 7.36
N LEU A 134 -4.72 -12.74 7.91
CA LEU A 134 -3.71 -11.96 8.64
C LEU A 134 -3.30 -12.55 10.00
N ASN A 135 -4.11 -13.44 10.58
CA ASN A 135 -3.83 -14.12 11.84
C ASN A 135 -3.37 -15.57 11.65
N SER A 136 -3.25 -16.02 10.41
CA SER A 136 -2.80 -17.36 10.05
C SER A 136 -1.28 -17.36 9.86
N ASP A 137 -0.60 -18.34 10.45
CA ASP A 137 0.85 -18.52 10.26
C ASP A 137 1.15 -19.15 8.88
N ASP A 138 0.17 -19.85 8.28
CA ASP A 138 0.33 -20.60 7.01
C ASP A 138 -0.19 -19.81 5.80
N THR A 139 -0.61 -18.56 5.97
CA THR A 139 -1.24 -17.74 4.91
C THR A 139 -0.53 -16.41 4.72
N PHE A 140 -0.02 -16.20 3.51
CA PHE A 140 0.52 -14.93 3.06
C PHE A 140 -0.60 -14.08 2.46
N VAL A 141 -0.87 -12.92 3.08
CA VAL A 141 -1.85 -11.96 2.55
C VAL A 141 -1.12 -10.86 1.79
N LEU A 142 -1.17 -10.92 0.46
CA LEU A 142 -0.59 -9.94 -0.46
C LEU A 142 -1.69 -9.11 -1.13
N CYS A 143 -1.34 -7.99 -1.75
CA CYS A 143 -2.32 -7.17 -2.46
C CYS A 143 -1.63 -6.38 -3.58
N SER A 144 -2.23 -6.40 -4.76
CA SER A 144 -1.88 -5.49 -5.87
C SER A 144 -2.72 -4.23 -5.81
N GLU A 145 -2.79 -3.43 -6.88
CA GLU A 145 -3.73 -2.30 -6.89
C GLU A 145 -5.19 -2.78 -6.92
N HIS A 146 -5.44 -3.95 -7.49
CA HIS A 146 -6.78 -4.38 -7.88
C HIS A 146 -7.38 -5.51 -7.04
N ASN A 147 -6.58 -6.32 -6.34
CA ASN A 147 -7.09 -7.47 -5.61
C ASN A 147 -6.22 -7.83 -4.40
N VAL A 148 -6.86 -8.42 -3.38
CA VAL A 148 -6.19 -9.07 -2.25
C VAL A 148 -6.02 -10.55 -2.57
N PHE A 149 -4.86 -11.10 -2.23
CA PHE A 149 -4.49 -12.49 -2.47
C PHE A 149 -4.17 -13.19 -1.16
N TYR A 150 -4.70 -14.40 -1.00
CA TYR A 150 -4.46 -15.28 0.13
C TYR A 150 -3.71 -16.50 -0.37
N LEU A 151 -2.42 -16.57 -0.08
CA LEU A 151 -1.53 -17.61 -0.61
C LEU A 151 -1.08 -18.52 0.52
N ASN A 152 -1.15 -19.82 0.30
CA ASN A 152 -0.61 -20.83 1.22
C ASN A 152 0.87 -21.06 0.93
N GLU A 153 1.56 -21.89 1.73
CA GLU A 153 2.98 -22.13 1.52
C GLU A 153 3.36 -22.71 0.14
N ASP A 154 2.44 -23.35 -0.59
CA ASP A 154 2.72 -24.06 -1.84
C ASP A 154 2.63 -23.21 -3.13
N PHE A 155 2.56 -21.88 -3.03
CA PHE A 155 2.45 -21.02 -4.22
C PHE A 155 3.73 -21.00 -5.08
N GLU A 156 3.58 -20.72 -6.38
CA GLU A 156 4.68 -20.63 -7.34
C GLU A 156 5.04 -19.17 -7.69
N LEU A 157 6.32 -18.83 -7.55
CA LEU A 157 6.90 -17.59 -8.05
C LEU A 157 7.20 -17.70 -9.55
N SER A 158 7.01 -16.63 -10.31
CA SER A 158 7.55 -16.54 -11.67
C SER A 158 9.08 -16.59 -11.67
N ASP A 159 9.67 -16.82 -12.84
CA ASP A 159 11.07 -16.47 -13.06
C ASP A 159 11.28 -14.96 -12.78
N PRO A 160 12.42 -14.56 -12.17
CA PRO A 160 12.67 -13.15 -11.86
C PRO A 160 12.69 -12.29 -13.13
N LEU A 161 11.78 -11.32 -13.19
CA LEU A 161 11.65 -10.40 -14.31
C LEU A 161 12.62 -9.24 -14.16
N THR A 162 13.42 -9.00 -15.19
CA THR A 162 14.32 -7.84 -15.26
C THR A 162 13.54 -6.58 -15.59
N CYS A 163 13.72 -5.52 -14.79
CA CYS A 163 13.07 -4.25 -15.00
C CYS A 163 13.48 -3.56 -16.30
N SER A 164 12.50 -3.01 -17.02
CA SER A 164 12.68 -2.17 -18.19
C SER A 164 11.62 -1.07 -18.23
N LEU A 165 11.79 -0.07 -19.10
CA LEU A 165 10.87 1.09 -19.20
C LEU A 165 9.42 0.69 -19.52
N ASP A 166 9.21 -0.44 -20.19
CA ASP A 166 7.89 -0.99 -20.48
C ASP A 166 7.90 -2.49 -20.19
N MET A 167 7.21 -2.86 -19.12
CA MET A 167 7.12 -4.24 -18.66
C MET A 167 5.74 -4.84 -18.93
N THR A 168 4.88 -4.17 -19.71
CA THR A 168 3.50 -4.60 -19.90
C THR A 168 3.42 -6.01 -20.46
N ASP A 169 4.16 -6.30 -21.54
CA ASP A 169 4.16 -7.63 -22.15
C ASP A 169 4.83 -8.67 -21.24
N THR A 170 5.94 -8.31 -20.59
CA THR A 170 6.67 -9.19 -19.67
C THR A 170 5.81 -9.62 -18.47
N LEU A 171 5.03 -8.70 -17.89
CA LEU A 171 4.10 -8.98 -16.80
C LEU A 171 3.00 -9.93 -17.27
N ARG A 172 2.44 -9.69 -18.46
CA ARG A 172 1.39 -10.55 -19.03
C ARG A 172 1.90 -11.95 -19.34
N ASP A 173 3.10 -12.07 -19.91
CA ASP A 173 3.71 -13.36 -20.22
C ASP A 173 3.96 -14.16 -18.93
N ALA A 174 4.36 -13.50 -17.84
CA ALA A 174 4.52 -14.13 -16.53
C ALA A 174 3.18 -14.61 -15.95
N GLU A 175 2.11 -13.82 -16.10
CA GLU A 175 0.75 -14.21 -15.71
C GLU A 175 0.26 -15.42 -16.53
N ASP A 176 0.47 -15.39 -17.85
CA ASP A 176 0.04 -16.45 -18.76
C ASP A 176 0.84 -17.76 -18.57
N ALA A 177 2.03 -17.68 -17.96
CA ALA A 177 2.82 -18.85 -17.56
C ALA A 177 2.19 -19.63 -16.40
N GLY A 178 1.22 -19.05 -15.68
CA GLY A 178 0.46 -19.71 -14.63
C GLY A 178 1.09 -19.67 -13.24
N CYS A 179 1.97 -18.70 -12.98
CA CYS A 179 2.48 -18.45 -11.62
C CYS A 179 1.41 -17.82 -10.72
N ASP A 180 1.61 -17.89 -9.40
CA ASP A 180 0.73 -17.26 -8.41
C ASP A 180 1.21 -15.86 -8.03
N VAL A 181 2.53 -15.62 -8.13
CA VAL A 181 3.18 -14.38 -7.71
C VAL A 181 4.27 -14.00 -8.73
N ILE A 182 4.27 -12.74 -9.15
CA ILE A 182 5.28 -12.21 -10.07
C ILE A 182 6.53 -11.82 -9.29
N SER A 183 7.68 -12.40 -9.63
CA SER A 183 8.98 -12.05 -9.06
C SER A 183 9.64 -10.93 -9.87
N ILE A 184 9.93 -9.80 -9.24
CA ILE A 184 10.60 -8.64 -9.85
C ILE A 184 12.03 -8.55 -9.32
N HIS A 185 13.00 -8.53 -10.24
CA HIS A 185 14.42 -8.44 -9.90
C HIS A 185 14.88 -6.98 -9.85
N LEU A 186 15.39 -6.54 -8.69
CA LEU A 186 15.84 -5.18 -8.42
C LEU A 186 17.35 -5.16 -8.16
N THR A 187 18.11 -4.70 -9.15
CA THR A 187 19.57 -4.52 -9.02
C THR A 187 19.92 -3.12 -8.50
N CYS A 188 19.06 -2.13 -8.78
CA CYS A 188 19.23 -0.76 -8.33
C CYS A 188 17.88 -0.05 -8.10
N PRO A 189 17.87 1.12 -7.41
CA PRO A 189 16.64 1.88 -7.19
C PRO A 189 15.92 2.32 -8.47
N GLU A 190 16.62 2.45 -9.59
CA GLU A 190 16.01 2.82 -10.89
C GLU A 190 15.09 1.70 -11.42
N ASP A 191 15.40 0.44 -11.12
CA ASP A 191 14.59 -0.71 -11.53
C ASP A 191 13.19 -0.64 -10.91
N ALA A 192 13.09 -0.16 -9.66
CA ALA A 192 11.82 0.05 -8.98
C ALA A 192 10.99 1.14 -9.67
N HIS A 193 11.63 2.23 -10.10
CA HIS A 193 10.94 3.31 -10.84
C HIS A 193 10.42 2.81 -12.18
N CYS A 194 11.21 2.02 -12.91
CA CYS A 194 10.80 1.38 -14.16
C CYS A 194 9.58 0.47 -13.95
N PHE A 195 9.64 -0.43 -12.97
CA PHE A 195 8.56 -1.38 -12.69
C PHE A 195 7.23 -0.68 -12.37
N VAL A 196 7.25 0.34 -11.52
CA VAL A 196 6.04 0.99 -11.01
C VAL A 196 5.21 1.65 -12.11
N GLN A 197 5.84 2.07 -13.21
CA GLN A 197 5.12 2.59 -14.38
C GLN A 197 4.15 1.57 -14.98
N SER A 198 4.51 0.29 -14.94
CA SER A 198 3.71 -0.83 -15.47
C SER A 198 2.96 -1.61 -14.37
N ALA A 199 3.24 -1.35 -13.09
CA ALA A 199 2.74 -2.16 -11.97
C ALA A 199 1.20 -2.18 -11.85
N HIS A 200 0.52 -1.13 -12.31
CA HIS A 200 -0.95 -1.08 -12.38
C HIS A 200 -1.55 -2.13 -13.33
N MET A 201 -0.75 -2.71 -14.23
CA MET A 201 -1.19 -3.78 -15.13
C MET A 201 -1.08 -5.16 -14.51
N ALA A 202 -0.32 -5.31 -13.41
CA ALA A 202 -0.13 -6.59 -12.73
C ALA A 202 -1.43 -7.03 -12.04
N LYS A 203 -1.96 -8.16 -12.49
CA LYS A 203 -3.15 -8.80 -11.91
C LYS A 203 -2.82 -9.80 -10.83
N LEU A 204 -1.55 -10.14 -10.67
CA LEU A 204 -1.02 -11.00 -9.61
C LEU A 204 -0.27 -10.18 -8.56
N PRO A 205 -0.13 -10.69 -7.33
CA PRO A 205 0.71 -10.10 -6.32
C PRO A 205 2.20 -10.15 -6.74
N VAL A 206 3.01 -9.30 -6.10
CA VAL A 206 4.39 -9.07 -6.48
C VAL A 206 5.35 -9.45 -5.34
N SER A 207 6.45 -10.11 -5.70
CA SER A 207 7.60 -10.38 -4.86
C SER A 207 8.81 -9.61 -5.36
N PHE A 208 9.60 -9.04 -4.44
CA PHE A 208 10.86 -8.38 -4.77
C PHE A 208 12.05 -9.26 -4.42
N LEU A 209 12.89 -9.50 -5.42
CA LEU A 209 14.23 -10.07 -5.29
C LEU A 209 15.23 -8.94 -5.50
N ALA A 210 15.93 -8.51 -4.45
CA ALA A 210 16.81 -7.34 -4.50
C ALA A 210 18.28 -7.68 -4.26
N GLU A 211 19.19 -7.00 -4.96
CA GLU A 211 20.65 -7.11 -4.73
C GLU A 211 21.16 -6.13 -3.66
N THR A 212 20.38 -5.10 -3.32
CA THR A 212 20.77 -4.09 -2.33
C THR A 212 19.60 -3.64 -1.46
N GLU A 213 19.90 -3.13 -0.26
CA GLU A 213 18.89 -2.57 0.65
C GLU A 213 18.16 -1.38 0.00
N GLU A 214 18.89 -0.52 -0.71
CA GLU A 214 18.33 0.66 -1.35
C GLU A 214 17.39 0.31 -2.51
N ALA A 215 17.71 -0.73 -3.28
CA ALA A 215 16.85 -1.23 -4.35
C ALA A 215 15.55 -1.82 -3.77
N LEU A 216 15.67 -2.61 -2.69
CA LEU A 216 14.52 -3.18 -1.99
C LEU A 216 13.62 -2.08 -1.41
N GLU A 217 14.19 -1.12 -0.71
CA GLU A 217 13.46 0.01 -0.13
C GLU A 217 12.75 0.82 -1.21
N ALA A 218 13.40 1.09 -2.35
CA ALA A 218 12.80 1.79 -3.49
C ALA A 218 11.60 1.01 -4.09
N GLY A 219 11.69 -0.32 -4.19
CA GLY A 219 10.56 -1.15 -4.63
C GLY A 219 9.39 -1.07 -3.66
N LEU A 220 9.67 -1.22 -2.36
CA LEU A 220 8.67 -1.23 -1.31
C LEU A 220 7.97 0.12 -1.11
N ILE A 221 8.69 1.24 -1.24
CA ILE A 221 8.11 2.58 -1.09
C ILE A 221 7.20 2.94 -2.27
N LEU A 222 7.59 2.59 -3.50
CA LEU A 222 6.86 3.00 -4.71
C LEU A 222 5.70 2.06 -5.08
N TYR A 223 5.76 0.78 -4.73
CA TYR A 223 4.74 -0.20 -5.14
C TYR A 223 3.39 0.03 -4.47
N ASN A 224 2.31 0.27 -5.24
CA ASN A 224 0.97 0.49 -4.71
C ASN A 224 0.25 -0.82 -4.32
N GLY A 225 0.71 -1.44 -3.23
CA GLY A 225 0.11 -2.66 -2.70
C GLY A 225 0.82 -3.16 -1.45
N ARG A 226 0.65 -4.46 -1.18
CA ARG A 226 1.38 -5.22 -0.16
C ARG A 226 2.22 -6.28 -0.86
N ALA A 227 3.51 -5.99 -0.98
CA ALA A 227 4.48 -6.87 -1.65
C ALA A 227 5.03 -7.94 -0.71
N MET A 228 5.63 -8.95 -1.32
CA MET A 228 6.51 -9.90 -0.66
C MET A 228 7.98 -9.52 -0.88
N ILE A 229 8.83 -9.89 0.06
CA ILE A 229 10.28 -9.79 0.00
C ILE A 229 10.80 -11.22 -0.08
N ASP A 230 11.55 -11.52 -1.14
CA ASP A 230 12.18 -12.81 -1.34
C ASP A 230 13.43 -12.93 -0.46
N SER A 231 13.51 -13.98 0.36
CA SER A 231 14.63 -14.30 1.26
C SER A 231 15.93 -14.59 0.52
N ARG A 232 15.88 -14.82 -0.80
CA ARG A 232 17.06 -14.93 -1.67
C ARG A 232 17.66 -13.57 -2.03
N SER A 233 17.08 -12.45 -1.59
CA SER A 233 17.65 -11.11 -1.77
C SER A 233 19.03 -11.02 -1.10
N GLU A 234 19.95 -10.25 -1.67
CA GLU A 234 21.28 -10.00 -1.10
C GLU A 234 21.25 -8.95 0.02
N VAL A 235 20.17 -8.97 0.81
CA VAL A 235 19.89 -8.08 1.94
C VAL A 235 19.84 -8.92 3.20
N THR A 236 20.33 -8.41 4.33
CA THR A 236 20.34 -9.20 5.57
C THR A 236 18.93 -9.46 6.10
N ASP A 237 18.72 -10.59 6.79
CA ASP A 237 17.43 -10.92 7.41
C ASP A 237 16.91 -9.81 8.34
N GLU A 238 17.82 -9.14 9.07
CA GLU A 238 17.47 -8.03 9.96
C GLU A 238 16.95 -6.80 9.18
N GLN A 239 17.62 -6.45 8.08
CA GLN A 239 17.17 -5.38 7.18
C GLN A 239 15.84 -5.74 6.51
N MET A 240 15.70 -6.97 6.00
CA MET A 240 14.45 -7.43 5.38
C MET A 240 13.28 -7.38 6.36
N ALA A 241 13.46 -7.85 7.60
CA ALA A 241 12.43 -7.80 8.63
C ALA A 241 12.06 -6.35 9.00
N SER A 242 13.06 -5.46 9.11
CA SER A 242 12.86 -4.03 9.38
C SER A 242 12.08 -3.35 8.26
N LEU A 243 12.48 -3.57 7.00
CA LEU A 243 11.79 -3.03 5.82
C LEU A 243 10.38 -3.60 5.67
N ALA A 244 10.19 -4.90 5.90
CA ALA A 244 8.86 -5.52 5.87
C ALA A 244 7.92 -4.89 6.88
N ALA A 245 8.37 -4.73 8.13
CA ALA A 245 7.59 -4.09 9.19
C ALA A 245 7.31 -2.60 8.90
N GLY A 246 8.26 -1.89 8.31
CA GLY A 246 8.11 -0.48 7.96
C GLY A 246 7.13 -0.27 6.80
N TYR A 247 7.32 -0.98 5.70
CA TYR A 247 6.57 -0.77 4.45
C TYR A 247 5.33 -1.66 4.31
N GLY A 248 5.01 -2.46 5.32
CA GLY A 248 3.83 -3.34 5.35
C GLY A 248 3.95 -4.58 4.47
N ALA A 249 5.16 -5.00 4.12
CA ALA A 249 5.44 -6.17 3.29
C ALA A 249 5.54 -7.47 4.12
N VAL A 250 5.70 -8.60 3.44
CA VAL A 250 5.86 -9.93 4.06
C VAL A 250 7.15 -10.55 3.55
N VAL A 251 7.93 -11.21 4.41
CA VAL A 251 9.17 -11.90 4.02
C VAL A 251 8.88 -13.38 3.81
N ARG A 252 9.47 -13.97 2.77
CA ARG A 252 9.46 -15.41 2.52
C ARG A 252 10.77 -15.85 1.89
#